data_AF-A0A2P4QH52-F1
#
_entry.id   AF-A0A2P4QH52-F1
#
_cell.length_a   1.000
_cell.length_b   1.000
_cell.length_c   1.000
_cell.angle_alpha   90.00
_cell.angle_beta   90.00
_cell.angle_gamma   90.00
#
_symmetry.space_group_name_H-M   'P 1'
#
loop_
_entity.id
_entity.type
_entity.pdbx_description
1 polymer ?
#
loop_
_entity_poly.entity_id
_entity_poly.type
_entity_poly.pdbx_seq_one_letter_code
_entity_poly.pdbx_strand_id
1 'polypeptide(L)'
;HSLNILVHRNTIKLADFGLSKRIYETFDLALVPYVDPKKFGFKPYSLNKKSDIYSIGVLMWEISSGQPPFKGISPYSLIVRISDNLRETIFPDTPENYMKIYTGEY
;
A
#
# COMPACT_ATOMS: atom_id res chain seq x y z
N HIS A 1 -1.29 4.45 -3.47
CA HIS A 1 -1.78 5.47 -2.52
C HIS A 1 -3.13 6.00 -3.01
N SER A 2 -4.09 6.26 -2.11
CA SER A 2 -5.44 6.74 -2.42
C SER A 2 -5.49 8.07 -3.17
N LEU A 3 -4.51 8.95 -2.97
CA LEU A 3 -4.33 10.20 -3.74
C LEU A 3 -4.19 10.00 -5.27
N ASN A 4 -3.89 8.79 -5.72
CA ASN A 4 -3.82 8.47 -7.15
C ASN A 4 -5.16 7.96 -7.70
N ILE A 5 -6.21 7.90 -6.88
CA ILE A 5 -7.57 7.53 -7.30
C ILE A 5 -8.40 8.79 -7.50
N LEU A 6 -8.91 8.97 -8.71
CA LEU A 6 -9.80 10.07 -9.08
C LEU A 6 -11.24 9.56 -9.22
N VAL A 7 -12.19 10.21 -8.55
CA VAL A 7 -13.61 9.87 -8.62
C VAL A 7 -14.38 11.01 -9.27
N HIS A 8 -15.08 10.73 -10.38
CA HIS A 8 -15.93 11.70 -11.06
C HIS A 8 -17.16 11.02 -11.66
N ARG A 9 -18.36 11.50 -11.35
CA ARG A 9 -19.64 10.98 -11.87
C ARG A 9 -19.71 9.44 -11.82
N ASN A 10 -19.53 8.88 -10.63
CA ASN A 10 -19.52 7.43 -10.39
C ASN A 10 -18.45 6.63 -11.16
N THR A 11 -17.48 7.30 -11.78
CA THR A 11 -16.35 6.68 -12.47
C THR A 11 -15.10 6.80 -11.60
N ILE A 12 -14.41 5.68 -11.40
CA ILE A 12 -13.12 5.62 -10.72
C ILE A 12 -12.02 5.53 -11.79
N LYS A 13 -11.03 6.41 -11.71
CA LYS A 13 -9.84 6.40 -12.57
C LYS A 13 -8.59 6.35 -11.70
N LEU A 14 -7.67 5.46 -12.06
CA LEU A 14 -6.33 5.47 -11.50
C LEU A 14 -5.47 6.44 -12.31
N ALA A 15 -4.72 7.28 -11.61
CA ALA A 15 -3.82 8.28 -12.17
C ALA A 15 -2.37 8.01 -11.73
N ASP A 16 -1.43 8.79 -12.29
CA ASP A 16 -0.03 8.80 -11.90
C ASP A 16 0.72 7.45 -12.02
N PHE A 17 0.63 6.84 -13.20
CA PHE A 17 1.33 5.60 -13.56
C PHE A 17 2.83 5.79 -13.84
N GLY A 18 3.54 6.69 -13.15
CA GLY A 18 4.99 6.81 -13.35
C GLY A 18 5.71 8.09 -12.93
N LEU A 19 5.06 9.09 -12.32
CA LEU A 19 5.81 10.24 -11.80
C LEU A 19 6.59 9.90 -10.53
N SER A 20 6.29 8.76 -9.90
CA SER A 20 7.07 8.20 -8.78
C SER A 20 8.55 8.01 -9.12
N LYS A 21 8.93 7.84 -10.40
CA LYS A 21 10.34 7.76 -10.84
C LYS A 21 11.14 9.06 -10.70
N ARG A 22 10.48 10.22 -10.64
CA ARG A 22 11.13 11.55 -10.56
C ARG A 22 11.02 12.21 -9.18
N ILE A 23 10.13 11.74 -8.31
CA ILE A 23 9.91 12.34 -6.97
C ILE A 23 10.77 11.65 -5.88
N TYR A 24 11.69 10.77 -6.27
CA TYR A 24 12.59 10.07 -5.33
C TYR A 24 13.58 10.96 -4.57
N GLU A 25 13.59 12.27 -4.81
CA GLU A 25 14.40 13.21 -4.02
C GLU A 25 13.78 13.51 -2.64
N THR A 26 12.49 13.22 -2.45
CA THR A 26 11.82 13.34 -1.15
C THR A 26 11.05 12.07 -0.83
N PHE A 27 11.60 11.27 0.07
CA PHE A 27 10.92 10.11 0.65
C PHE A 27 9.73 10.61 1.47
N ASP A 28 8.53 10.62 0.87
CA ASP A 28 7.32 10.99 1.58
C ASP A 28 6.94 9.87 2.56
N LEU A 29 7.02 10.19 3.85
CA LEU A 29 6.71 9.28 4.94
C LEU A 29 5.25 8.79 4.90
N ALA A 30 4.35 9.54 4.27
CA ALA A 30 2.96 9.13 4.07
C ALA A 30 2.82 7.93 3.11
N LEU A 31 3.83 7.69 2.25
CA LEU A 31 3.81 6.59 1.28
C LEU A 31 4.32 5.26 1.85
N VAL A 32 4.98 5.26 3.02
CA VAL A 32 5.58 4.07 3.65
C VAL A 32 4.66 2.85 3.63
N PRO A 33 3.37 2.94 3.99
CA PRO A 33 2.47 1.79 3.96
C PRO A 33 2.38 1.10 2.60
N TYR A 34 2.51 1.84 1.50
CA TYR A 34 2.34 1.33 0.14
C TYR A 34 3.66 0.86 -0.50
N VAL A 35 4.78 1.02 0.18
CA VAL A 35 6.10 0.63 -0.33
C VAL A 35 6.36 -0.84 -0.05
N ASP A 36 6.77 -1.59 -1.08
CA ASP A 36 7.14 -3.00 -0.96
C ASP A 36 8.13 -3.22 0.21
N PRO A 37 7.82 -4.07 1.20
CA PRO A 37 8.64 -4.30 2.38
C PRO A 37 10.09 -4.68 2.05
N LYS A 38 10.31 -5.33 0.91
CA LYS A 38 11.65 -5.73 0.43
C LYS A 38 12.53 -4.54 0.12
N LYS A 39 11.95 -3.37 -0.15
CA LYS A 39 12.68 -2.13 -0.38
C LYS A 39 13.44 -1.64 0.86
N PHE A 40 12.98 -2.02 2.05
CA PHE A 40 13.59 -1.68 3.33
C PHE A 40 14.61 -2.71 3.82
N GLY A 41 14.80 -3.80 3.08
CA GLY A 41 15.78 -4.82 3.43
C GLY A 41 17.22 -4.37 3.18
N PHE A 42 18.17 -5.14 3.70
CA PHE A 42 19.61 -4.89 3.56
C PHE A 42 20.14 -5.10 2.13
N LYS A 43 19.39 -5.80 1.27
CA LYS A 43 19.82 -6.11 -0.09
C LYS A 43 19.30 -5.05 -1.07
N PRO A 44 20.10 -4.65 -2.08
CA PRO A 44 19.61 -3.80 -3.14
C PRO A 44 18.34 -4.37 -3.78
N TYR A 45 17.27 -3.58 -3.78
CA TYR A 45 15.98 -3.98 -4.34
C TYR A 45 15.43 -2.88 -5.25
N SER A 46 15.14 -3.30 -6.48
CA SER A 46 14.46 -2.49 -7.48
C SER A 46 12.98 -2.84 -7.48
N LEU A 47 12.14 -1.80 -7.43
CA LEU A 47 10.69 -1.95 -7.54
C LEU A 47 10.33 -2.63 -8.86
N ASN A 48 9.38 -3.54 -8.80
CA ASN A 48 8.94 -4.34 -9.92
C ASN A 48 7.44 -4.62 -9.81
N LYS A 49 6.88 -5.41 -10.74
CA LYS A 49 5.44 -5.74 -10.76
C LYS A 49 4.90 -6.30 -9.42
N LYS A 50 5.72 -7.01 -8.64
CA LYS A 50 5.30 -7.51 -7.31
C LYS A 50 5.17 -6.39 -6.29
N SER A 51 6.00 -5.34 -6.42
CA SER A 51 5.87 -4.12 -5.62
C SER A 51 4.56 -3.38 -5.94
N ASP A 52 4.17 -3.33 -7.22
CA ASP A 52 2.89 -2.76 -7.62
C ASP A 52 1.72 -3.55 -7.01
N ILE A 53 1.77 -4.88 -7.07
CA ILE A 53 0.76 -5.76 -6.44
C ILE A 53 0.64 -5.50 -4.94
N TYR A 54 1.77 -5.36 -4.24
CA TYR A 54 1.77 -5.01 -2.81
C TYR A 54 1.06 -3.68 -2.56
N SER A 55 1.43 -2.63 -3.29
CA SER A 55 0.84 -1.30 -3.13
C SER A 55 -0.66 -1.26 -3.44
N ILE A 56 -1.10 -2.08 -4.41
CA ILE A 56 -2.51 -2.26 -4.73
C ILE A 56 -3.22 -2.98 -3.57
N GLY A 57 -2.62 -3.98 -2.95
CA GLY A 57 -3.19 -4.67 -1.79
C GLY A 57 -3.46 -3.73 -0.60
N VAL A 58 -2.53 -2.83 -0.30
CA VAL A 58 -2.69 -1.82 0.76
C VAL A 58 -3.76 -0.79 0.41
N LEU A 59 -3.77 -0.30 -0.84
CA LEU A 59 -4.81 0.60 -1.35
C LEU A 59 -6.20 -0.03 -1.28
N MET A 60 -6.26 -1.31 -1.63
CA MET A 60 -7.44 -2.12 -1.52
C MET A 60 -7.90 -2.17 -0.04
N TRP A 61 -7.03 -2.51 0.89
CA TRP A 61 -7.36 -2.51 2.31
C TRP A 61 -7.88 -1.15 2.82
N GLU A 62 -7.27 -0.05 2.38
CA GLU A 62 -7.69 1.32 2.73
C GLU A 62 -9.13 1.61 2.26
N ILE A 63 -9.47 1.19 1.03
CA ILE A 63 -10.82 1.33 0.47
C ILE A 63 -11.82 0.51 1.27
N SER A 64 -11.50 -0.75 1.61
CA SER A 64 -12.43 -1.63 2.30
C SER A 64 -12.66 -1.23 3.76
N SER A 65 -11.63 -0.72 4.43
CA SER A 65 -11.72 -0.27 5.83
C SER A 65 -12.21 1.18 5.97
N GLY A 66 -12.05 2.00 4.93
CA GLY A 66 -12.26 3.44 5.01
C GLY A 66 -11.32 4.15 5.98
N GLN A 67 -10.17 3.54 6.33
CA GLN A 67 -9.19 4.08 7.28
C GLN A 67 -7.80 4.19 6.65
N PRO A 68 -6.97 5.15 7.09
CA PRO A 68 -5.56 5.18 6.72
C PRO A 68 -4.84 3.91 7.20
N PRO A 69 -3.99 3.28 6.38
CA PRO A 69 -3.22 2.10 6.78
C PRO A 69 -2.29 2.43 7.93
N PHE A 70 -2.23 1.54 8.92
CA PHE A 70 -1.36 1.64 10.10
C PHE A 70 -1.53 2.95 10.91
N LYS A 71 -2.75 3.49 10.96
CA LYS A 71 -3.11 4.69 11.73
C LYS A 71 -2.53 4.65 13.15
N GLY A 72 -1.80 5.71 13.51
CA GLY A 72 -1.21 5.87 14.85
C GLY A 72 0.19 5.27 15.02
N ILE A 73 0.76 4.62 14.00
CA ILE A 73 2.14 4.14 14.01
C ILE A 73 3.04 5.19 13.32
N SER A 74 4.17 5.54 13.94
CA SER A 74 5.11 6.47 13.31
C SER A 74 5.73 5.85 12.05
N PRO A 75 5.97 6.63 10.98
CA PRO A 75 6.53 6.10 9.73
C PRO A 75 7.86 5.34 9.91
N TYR A 76 8.74 5.82 10.79
CA TYR A 76 10.02 5.16 11.09
C TYR A 76 9.83 3.79 11.77
N SER A 77 8.92 3.70 12.74
CA SER A 77 8.59 2.42 13.37
C SER A 77 7.91 1.49 12.37
N LEU A 78 7.07 2.05 11.50
CA LEU A 78 6.33 1.29 10.50
C LEU A 78 7.25 0.60 9.50
N ILE A 79 8.32 1.28 9.05
CA ILE A 79 9.34 0.69 8.16
C ILE A 79 9.87 -0.63 8.75
N VAL A 80 10.31 -0.60 10.01
CA VAL A 80 10.86 -1.78 10.70
C VAL A 80 9.82 -2.89 10.82
N ARG A 81 8.59 -2.54 11.22
CA ARG A 81 7.54 -3.52 11.46
C ARG A 81 7.02 -4.15 10.17
N ILE A 82 6.87 -3.38 9.09
CA ILE A 82 6.46 -3.90 7.77
C ILE A 82 7.52 -4.84 7.19
N SER A 83 8.81 -4.53 7.40
CA SER A 83 9.91 -5.44 7.06
C SER A 83 9.87 -6.74 7.85
N ASP A 84 9.36 -6.71 9.09
CA ASP A 84 9.09 -7.86 9.94
C ASP A 84 7.66 -8.44 9.75
N ASN A 85 7.13 -8.32 8.53
CA ASN A 85 5.86 -8.89 8.11
C ASN A 85 4.60 -8.36 8.83
N LEU A 86 4.65 -7.21 9.49
CA LEU A 86 3.43 -6.53 9.94
C LEU A 86 2.51 -6.28 8.73
N ARG A 87 1.25 -6.67 8.87
CA ARG A 87 0.17 -6.43 7.91
C ARG A 87 -1.03 -5.84 8.61
N GLU A 88 -1.87 -5.18 7.84
CA GLU A 88 -3.12 -4.63 8.31
C GLU A 88 -4.07 -5.74 8.77
N THR A 89 -4.91 -5.44 9.76
CA THR A 89 -5.95 -6.37 10.21
C THR A 89 -7.12 -6.34 9.25
N ILE A 90 -7.66 -7.51 8.92
CA ILE A 90 -8.91 -7.61 8.15
C ILE A 90 -10.02 -6.86 8.91
N PHE A 91 -10.71 -5.96 8.21
CA PHE A 91 -11.84 -5.23 8.78
C PHE A 91 -13.10 -6.12 8.76
N PRO A 92 -13.92 -6.19 9.83
CA PRO A 92 -15.03 -7.15 9.95
C PRO A 92 -16.01 -7.18 8.77
N ASP A 93 -16.25 -6.04 8.13
CA ASP A 93 -17.19 -5.91 7.01
C ASP A 93 -16.50 -6.03 5.63
N THR A 94 -15.24 -6.48 5.59
CA THR A 94 -14.52 -6.70 4.33
C THR A 94 -15.12 -7.91 3.60
N PRO A 95 -15.53 -7.78 2.33
CA PRO A 95 -16.07 -8.90 1.57
C PRO A 95 -15.10 -10.10 1.50
N GLU A 96 -15.62 -11.33 1.64
CA GLU A 96 -14.79 -12.55 1.73
C GLU A 96 -13.85 -12.75 0.54
N ASN A 97 -14.34 -12.50 -0.67
CA ASN A 97 -13.51 -12.58 -1.88
C ASN A 97 -12.28 -11.69 -1.77
N TYR A 98 -12.43 -10.51 -1.19
CA TYR A 98 -11.37 -9.54 -1.00
C TYR A 98 -10.36 -9.98 0.05
N MET A 99 -10.84 -10.58 1.14
CA MET A 99 -9.97 -11.15 2.18
C MET A 99 -9.02 -12.17 1.55
N LYS A 100 -9.55 -13.10 0.73
CA LYS A 100 -8.75 -14.13 0.03
C LYS A 100 -7.71 -13.51 -0.91
N ILE A 101 -8.07 -12.41 -1.60
CA ILE A 101 -7.13 -11.65 -2.43
C ILE A 101 -5.95 -11.12 -1.61
N TYR A 102 -6.28 -10.53 -0.47
CA TYR A 102 -5.32 -9.83 0.37
C TYR A 102 -4.42 -10.79 1.16
N THR A 103 -4.96 -11.91 1.66
CA THR A 103 -4.20 -12.94 2.41
C THR A 103 -3.43 -13.89 1.49
N GLY A 104 -3.78 -13.95 0.20
CA GLY A 104 -3.17 -14.88 -0.76
C GLY A 104 -3.69 -16.31 -0.64
N GLU A 105 -4.86 -16.51 -0.03
CA GLU A 105 -5.50 -17.81 0.23
C GLU A 105 -6.39 -18.28 -0.93
N TYR A 106 -5.90 -18.16 -2.17
CA TYR A 106 -6.60 -18.63 -3.37
C TYR A 106 -6.46 -20.12 -3.63
#